data_AF-A0A024H3B5-F1
#
_entry.id   AF-A0A024H3B5-F1
#
_cell.length_a   1.000
_cell.length_b   1.000
_cell.length_c   1.000
_cell.angle_alpha   90.00
_cell.angle_beta   90.00
_cell.angle_gamma   90.00
#
_symmetry.space_group_name_H-M   'P 1'
#
loop_
_entity.id
_entity.type
_entity.pdbx_description
1 polymer ?
#
loop_
_entity_poly.entity_id
_entity_poly.type
_entity_poly.pdbx_seq_one_letter_code
_entity_poly.pdbx_strand_id
1 'polypeptide(L)'
;MSFRQQRERVRELESKAWDVLKPIRTEGLNSKIIIMNAALYERGYDGSNKVTWRGGMFSSAELIEIVHIGVEVILSGRESYYDDRGHRTLTRTDRPAPNVAQIGHIPWKWIEDIAPEGDEYDGSAIFFVRHLAPGRRPYDYITYREGKPEPFGLNERDYYHPVSELGLTKPRIRDWLGFYASLRQLKRIQRLSRQFSRSTE
;
A
#
# COMPACT_ATOMS: atom_id res chain seq x y z
N MET A 1 -7.19 -24.29 0.48
CA MET A 1 -6.81 -24.24 -0.96
C MET A 1 -5.62 -25.16 -1.17
N SER A 2 -5.61 -25.89 -2.28
CA SER A 2 -4.43 -26.64 -2.71
C SER A 2 -3.37 -25.69 -3.29
N PHE A 3 -2.11 -26.12 -3.33
CA PHE A 3 -1.00 -25.35 -3.91
C PHE A 3 -1.26 -24.94 -5.38
N ARG A 4 -1.93 -25.81 -6.14
CA ARG A 4 -2.30 -25.56 -7.55
C ARG A 4 -3.30 -24.40 -7.67
N GLN A 5 -4.33 -24.38 -6.82
CA GLN A 5 -5.33 -23.30 -6.79
C GLN A 5 -4.72 -21.95 -6.39
N GLN A 6 -3.77 -21.95 -5.45
CA GLN A 6 -3.07 -20.72 -5.07
C GLN A 6 -2.26 -20.15 -6.24
N ARG A 7 -1.57 -21.00 -7.00
CA ARG A 7 -0.77 -20.59 -8.15
C ARG A 7 -1.62 -20.07 -9.31
N GLU A 8 -2.76 -20.70 -9.57
CA GLU A 8 -3.72 -20.24 -10.56
C GLU A 8 -4.30 -18.87 -10.17
N ARG A 9 -4.64 -18.67 -8.90
CA ARG A 9 -5.10 -17.37 -8.38
C ARG A 9 -4.04 -16.27 -8.50
N VAL A 10 -2.79 -16.57 -8.17
CA VAL A 10 -1.68 -15.61 -8.32
C VAL A 10 -1.53 -15.19 -9.79
N ARG A 11 -1.59 -16.14 -10.73
CA ARG A 11 -1.53 -15.83 -12.17
C ARG A 11 -2.69 -14.95 -12.65
N GLU A 12 -3.90 -15.19 -12.14
CA GLU A 12 -5.06 -14.35 -12.44
C GLU A 12 -4.85 -12.90 -11.94
N LEU A 13 -4.39 -12.76 -10.69
CA LEU A 13 -4.08 -11.45 -10.11
C LEU A 13 -2.91 -10.76 -10.84
N GLU A 14 -1.87 -11.49 -11.21
CA GLU A 14 -0.78 -10.99 -12.03
C GLU A 14 -1.31 -10.48 -13.38
N SER A 15 -2.19 -11.23 -14.05
CA SER A 15 -2.81 -10.80 -15.31
C SER A 15 -3.59 -9.49 -15.16
N LYS A 16 -4.45 -9.39 -14.14
CA LYS A 16 -5.22 -8.16 -13.86
C LYS A 16 -4.31 -6.98 -13.50
N ALA A 17 -3.26 -7.23 -12.72
CA ALA A 17 -2.28 -6.20 -12.39
C ALA A 17 -1.52 -5.73 -13.64
N TRP A 18 -1.25 -6.63 -14.59
CA TRP A 18 -0.63 -6.30 -15.87
C TRP A 18 -1.51 -5.42 -16.74
N ASP A 19 -2.84 -5.53 -16.66
CA ASP A 19 -3.75 -4.62 -17.36
C ASP A 19 -3.59 -3.17 -16.85
N VAL A 20 -3.23 -2.99 -15.57
CA VAL A 20 -2.90 -1.69 -14.98
C VAL A 20 -1.46 -1.25 -15.33
N LEU A 21 -0.49 -2.17 -15.25
CA LEU A 21 0.93 -1.85 -15.42
C LEU A 21 1.34 -1.65 -16.89
N LYS A 22 0.65 -2.31 -17.82
CA LYS A 22 1.01 -2.26 -19.25
C LYS A 22 0.93 -0.83 -19.79
N PRO A 23 -0.18 -0.07 -19.63
CA PRO A 23 -0.24 1.34 -20.01
C PRO A 23 0.88 2.18 -19.39
N ILE A 24 1.21 1.98 -18.12
CA ILE A 24 2.33 2.69 -17.45
C ILE A 24 3.65 2.45 -18.17
N ARG A 25 3.93 1.18 -18.52
CA ARG A 25 5.19 0.78 -19.15
C ARG A 25 5.28 1.15 -20.63
N THR A 26 4.16 1.22 -21.34
CA THR A 26 4.12 1.54 -22.77
C THR A 26 3.90 3.01 -23.06
N GLU A 27 3.16 3.72 -22.21
CA GLU A 27 2.69 5.09 -22.44
C GLU A 27 3.25 6.09 -21.41
N GLY A 28 4.00 5.63 -20.39
CA GLY A 28 4.64 6.50 -19.40
C GLY A 28 3.64 7.18 -18.45
N LEU A 29 2.43 6.64 -18.31
CA LEU A 29 1.39 7.20 -17.45
C LEU A 29 1.64 6.86 -15.97
N ASN A 30 1.58 7.86 -15.08
CA ASN A 30 1.59 7.60 -13.64
C ASN A 30 0.25 6.97 -13.23
N SER A 31 0.25 5.71 -12.75
CA SER A 31 -0.97 5.12 -12.22
C SER A 31 -1.05 5.36 -10.72
N LYS A 32 -1.86 6.37 -10.37
CA LYS A 32 -2.48 6.39 -9.05
C LYS A 32 -3.32 5.12 -8.90
N ILE A 33 -3.14 4.40 -7.80
CA ILE A 33 -3.95 3.26 -7.42
C ILE A 33 -4.61 3.51 -6.07
N ILE A 34 -5.75 2.87 -5.86
CA ILE A 34 -6.44 2.86 -4.57
C ILE A 34 -6.20 1.51 -3.91
N ILE A 35 -5.55 1.52 -2.75
CA ILE A 35 -5.41 0.31 -1.93
C ILE A 35 -6.59 0.30 -0.96
N MET A 36 -7.50 -0.64 -1.15
CA MET A 36 -8.75 -0.77 -0.41
C MET A 36 -8.64 -1.90 0.61
N ASN A 37 -9.04 -1.65 1.86
CA ASN A 37 -9.12 -2.71 2.86
C ASN A 37 -10.35 -3.60 2.59
N ALA A 38 -10.12 -4.79 2.03
CA ALA A 38 -11.19 -5.71 1.62
C ALA A 38 -12.18 -6.01 2.76
N ALA A 39 -11.68 -6.28 3.96
CA ALA A 39 -12.51 -6.61 5.12
C ALA A 39 -13.33 -5.43 5.67
N LEU A 40 -12.85 -4.19 5.51
CA LEU A 40 -13.65 -3.00 5.88
C LEU A 40 -14.63 -2.63 4.78
N TYR A 41 -14.26 -2.85 3.52
CA TYR A 41 -15.14 -2.70 2.37
C TYR A 41 -16.34 -3.64 2.48
N GLU A 42 -16.12 -4.93 2.67
CA GLU A 42 -17.20 -5.92 2.80
C GLU A 42 -18.16 -5.63 3.96
N ARG A 43 -17.63 -5.19 5.12
CA ARG A 43 -18.44 -4.99 6.35
C ARG A 43 -19.39 -3.81 6.32
N GLY A 44 -19.29 -3.00 5.28
CA GLY A 44 -19.60 -1.61 5.42
C GLY A 44 -20.00 -0.92 4.13
N TYR A 45 -19.77 -1.58 2.99
CA TYR A 45 -20.49 -1.27 1.78
C TYR A 45 -21.98 -1.63 1.98
N ASP A 46 -22.79 -0.64 2.34
CA ASP A 46 -24.25 -0.75 2.48
C ASP A 46 -24.98 -0.40 1.17
N GLY A 47 -24.24 -0.27 0.07
CA GLY A 47 -24.76 0.17 -1.23
C GLY A 47 -25.16 1.65 -1.26
N SER A 48 -24.87 2.43 -0.22
CA SER A 48 -25.23 3.84 -0.13
C SER A 48 -24.04 4.79 -0.31
N ASN A 49 -24.30 5.97 -0.90
CA ASN A 49 -23.32 7.04 -1.08
C ASN A 49 -22.92 7.76 0.22
N LYS A 50 -23.32 7.27 1.40
CA LYS A 50 -23.07 7.95 2.68
C LYS A 50 -21.67 7.65 3.20
N VAL A 51 -20.73 8.56 2.91
CA VAL A 51 -19.36 8.61 3.45
C VAL A 51 -19.41 8.82 4.96
N THR A 52 -19.53 7.76 5.77
CA THR A 52 -19.75 7.96 7.22
C THR A 52 -18.78 7.28 8.17
N TRP A 53 -17.64 6.69 7.79
CA TRP A 53 -16.71 6.13 8.82
C TRP A 53 -15.25 5.90 8.33
N ARG A 54 -14.85 6.48 7.19
CA ARG A 54 -13.70 6.08 6.35
C ARG A 54 -12.29 6.56 6.78
N GLY A 55 -11.99 6.60 8.07
CA GLY A 55 -10.59 6.70 8.52
C GLY A 55 -9.87 5.35 8.36
N GLY A 56 -9.10 5.16 7.27
CA GLY A 56 -8.28 3.96 7.04
C GLY A 56 -8.97 2.81 6.27
N MET A 57 -10.03 3.12 5.52
CA MET A 57 -10.69 2.17 4.60
C MET A 57 -9.90 2.03 3.29
N PHE A 58 -9.29 3.10 2.81
CA PHE A 58 -8.43 3.11 1.63
C PHE A 58 -7.24 4.05 1.81
N SER A 59 -6.18 3.82 1.04
CA SER A 59 -5.05 4.72 0.88
C SER A 59 -4.72 4.86 -0.60
N SER A 60 -4.57 6.09 -1.08
CA SER A 60 -3.99 6.34 -2.41
C SER A 60 -2.50 6.04 -2.36
N ALA A 61 -2.01 5.31 -3.35
CA ALA A 61 -0.60 5.06 -3.56
C ALA A 61 -0.28 5.14 -5.05
N GLU A 62 0.99 5.23 -5.38
CA GLU A 62 1.44 5.18 -6.77
C GLU A 62 2.09 3.83 -7.04
N LEU A 63 1.67 3.15 -8.11
CA LEU A 63 2.22 1.86 -8.48
C LEU A 63 3.62 2.04 -9.09
N ILE A 64 4.60 1.30 -8.57
CA ILE A 64 5.97 1.32 -9.12
C ILE A 64 6.16 0.13 -10.04
N GLU A 65 5.94 -1.06 -9.50
CA GLU A 65 6.32 -2.29 -10.18
C GLU A 65 5.55 -3.50 -9.65
N ILE A 66 5.28 -4.43 -10.56
CA ILE A 66 4.90 -5.80 -10.22
C ILE A 66 6.18 -6.62 -10.06
N VAL A 67 6.39 -7.15 -8.85
CA VAL A 67 7.52 -8.02 -8.53
C VAL A 67 7.04 -9.47 -8.39
N HIS A 68 7.96 -10.43 -8.40
CA HIS A 68 7.59 -11.85 -8.33
C HIS A 68 6.72 -12.20 -7.10
N ILE A 69 6.92 -11.50 -5.99
CA ILE A 69 6.30 -11.79 -4.70
C ILE A 69 5.07 -10.91 -4.38
N GLY A 70 4.74 -9.95 -5.25
CA GLY A 70 3.66 -9.00 -5.02
C GLY A 70 3.81 -7.72 -5.82
N VAL A 71 3.40 -6.62 -5.22
CA VAL A 71 3.35 -5.30 -5.86
C VAL A 71 4.06 -4.28 -4.97
N GLU A 72 4.88 -3.41 -5.57
CA GLU A 72 5.56 -2.32 -4.89
C GLU A 72 4.92 -0.97 -5.22
N VAL A 73 4.69 -0.16 -4.19
CA VAL A 73 3.97 1.11 -4.29
C VAL A 73 4.68 2.23 -3.53
N ILE A 74 4.62 3.46 -4.04
CA ILE A 74 5.10 4.66 -3.34
C ILE A 74 4.08 5.06 -2.29
N LEU A 75 4.54 5.20 -1.05
CA LEU A 75 3.72 5.59 0.09
C LEU A 75 3.78 7.09 0.35
N SER A 76 5.00 7.63 0.33
CA SER A 76 5.29 9.03 0.68
C SER A 76 6.75 9.34 0.40
N GLY A 77 7.08 10.62 0.17
CA GLY A 77 8.45 11.10 0.26
C GLY A 77 8.94 11.16 1.72
N ARG A 78 10.24 10.93 1.92
CA ARG A 78 10.93 11.01 3.21
C ARG A 78 12.23 11.78 3.05
N GLU A 79 12.50 12.64 4.02
CA GLU A 79 13.82 13.24 4.15
C GLU A 79 14.85 12.16 4.49
N SER A 80 16.05 12.31 3.92
CA SER A 80 17.20 11.49 4.29
C SER A 80 18.42 12.37 4.52
N TYR A 81 19.41 11.79 5.20
CA TYR A 81 20.58 12.48 5.71
C TYR A 81 21.82 11.62 5.50
N TYR A 82 23.00 12.22 5.54
CA TYR A 82 24.26 11.49 5.60
C TYR A 82 24.73 11.33 7.04
N ASP A 83 25.23 10.14 7.38
CA ASP A 83 25.91 9.88 8.65
C ASP A 83 27.37 10.35 8.61
N ASP A 84 28.09 10.19 9.73
CA ASP A 84 29.49 10.59 9.84
C ASP A 84 30.43 9.79 8.92
N ARG A 85 29.99 8.63 8.42
CA ARG A 85 30.72 7.76 7.49
C ARG A 85 30.35 8.00 6.02
N GLY A 86 29.41 8.91 5.75
CA GLY A 86 28.93 9.24 4.42
C GLY A 86 27.83 8.31 3.89
N HIS A 87 27.27 7.43 4.72
CA HIS A 87 26.14 6.58 4.32
C HIS A 87 24.80 7.31 4.51
N ARG A 88 23.80 6.94 3.72
CA ARG A 88 22.43 7.41 3.88
C ARG A 88 21.81 6.88 5.17
N THR A 89 21.08 7.75 5.86
CA THR A 89 20.30 7.42 7.06
C THR A 89 19.00 8.22 7.09
N LEU A 90 17.99 7.68 7.78
CA LEU A 90 16.74 8.40 8.10
C LEU A 90 16.85 9.18 9.41
N THR A 91 17.95 9.01 10.15
CA THR A 91 18.20 9.76 11.38
C THR A 91 18.62 11.16 10.99
N ARG A 92 17.93 12.17 11.54
CA ARG A 92 18.23 13.57 11.25
C ARG A 92 19.66 13.90 11.69
N THR A 93 20.45 14.45 10.77
CA THR A 93 21.79 15.00 11.01
C THR A 93 21.88 16.40 10.40
N ASP A 94 22.98 17.10 10.63
CA ASP A 94 23.25 18.41 10.02
C ASP A 94 23.68 18.30 8.54
N ARG A 95 23.74 17.07 7.99
CA ARG A 95 24.16 16.79 6.61
C ARG A 95 22.96 16.27 5.82
N PRO A 96 22.17 17.15 5.18
CA PRO A 96 21.03 16.72 4.38
C PRO A 96 21.50 15.91 3.17
N ALA A 97 20.73 14.88 2.83
CA ALA A 97 20.92 14.09 1.63
C ALA A 97 19.66 14.17 0.75
N PRO A 98 19.73 13.81 -0.55
CA PRO A 98 18.55 13.76 -1.41
C PRO A 98 17.36 13.01 -0.78
N ASN A 99 16.15 13.53 -0.95
CA ASN A 99 14.95 12.87 -0.41
C ASN A 99 14.74 11.51 -1.07
N VAL A 100 14.13 10.59 -0.31
CA VAL A 100 13.87 9.22 -0.76
C VAL A 100 12.37 8.96 -0.81
N ALA A 101 11.94 8.14 -1.75
CA ALA A 101 10.60 7.59 -1.80
C ALA A 101 10.52 6.39 -0.83
N GLN A 102 9.53 6.40 0.06
CA GLN A 102 9.21 5.25 0.92
C GLN A 102 8.32 4.29 0.15
N ILE A 103 8.79 3.04 -0.02
CA ILE A 103 8.13 2.03 -0.85
C ILE A 103 7.53 0.96 0.05
N GLY A 104 6.24 0.66 -0.13
CA GLY A 104 5.57 -0.45 0.52
C GLY A 104 5.40 -1.63 -0.42
N HIS A 105 5.65 -2.85 0.07
CA HIS A 105 5.37 -4.06 -0.69
C HIS A 105 4.09 -4.73 -0.20
N ILE A 106 3.20 -5.05 -1.14
CA ILE A 106 1.94 -5.76 -0.92
C ILE A 106 2.09 -7.17 -1.50
N PRO A 107 2.14 -8.23 -0.68
CA PRO A 107 2.24 -9.60 -1.17
C PRO A 107 1.01 -10.02 -1.97
N TRP A 108 1.21 -10.86 -3.00
CA TRP A 108 0.09 -11.45 -3.76
C TRP A 108 -0.94 -12.15 -2.88
N LYS A 109 -0.47 -12.88 -1.87
CA LYS A 109 -1.33 -13.59 -0.90
C LYS A 109 -2.24 -12.66 -0.07
N TRP A 110 -2.00 -11.35 -0.09
CA TRP A 110 -2.82 -10.37 0.61
C TRP A 110 -3.78 -9.64 -0.33
N ILE A 111 -3.57 -9.69 -1.65
CA ILE A 111 -4.48 -9.10 -2.62
C ILE A 111 -5.62 -10.09 -2.83
N GLU A 112 -6.83 -9.64 -2.49
CA GLU A 112 -8.05 -10.43 -2.64
C GLU A 112 -8.65 -10.25 -4.03
N ASP A 113 -8.57 -9.07 -4.63
CA ASP A 113 -8.96 -8.81 -6.03
C ASP A 113 -8.34 -7.51 -6.56
N ILE A 114 -8.40 -7.32 -7.87
CA ILE A 114 -7.99 -6.09 -8.56
C ILE A 114 -9.11 -5.70 -9.52
N ALA A 115 -9.54 -4.45 -9.47
CA ALA A 115 -10.45 -3.83 -10.44
C ALA A 115 -9.63 -2.84 -11.31
N PRO A 116 -9.12 -3.26 -12.48
CA PRO A 116 -8.29 -2.43 -13.34
C PRO A 116 -9.00 -1.21 -13.88
N GLU A 117 -10.32 -1.31 -14.11
CA GLU A 117 -11.16 -0.22 -14.63
C GLU A 117 -11.39 0.89 -13.59
N GLY A 118 -11.09 0.61 -12.32
CA GLY A 118 -11.07 1.57 -11.23
C GLY A 118 -12.43 1.93 -10.65
N ASP A 119 -12.45 3.04 -9.91
CA ASP A 119 -13.66 3.66 -9.35
C ASP A 119 -14.38 4.53 -10.39
N GLU A 120 -15.70 4.68 -10.28
CA GLU A 120 -16.56 5.47 -11.17
C GLU A 120 -16.16 6.96 -11.24
N TYR A 121 -15.36 7.44 -10.29
CA TYR A 121 -15.01 8.86 -10.15
C TYR A 121 -13.71 9.25 -10.86
N ASP A 122 -12.59 8.61 -10.51
CA ASP A 122 -11.28 8.99 -11.02
C ASP A 122 -10.64 7.91 -11.92
N GLY A 123 -11.31 6.78 -12.10
CA GLY A 123 -10.82 5.65 -12.90
C GLY A 123 -9.54 5.00 -12.36
N SER A 124 -9.12 5.33 -11.12
CA SER A 124 -7.93 4.74 -10.53
C SER A 124 -8.17 3.27 -10.22
N ALA A 125 -7.29 2.39 -10.70
CA ALA A 125 -7.37 0.96 -10.41
C ALA A 125 -7.43 0.69 -8.90
N ILE A 126 -8.30 -0.22 -8.50
CA ILE A 126 -8.52 -0.56 -7.08
C ILE A 126 -7.90 -1.92 -6.79
N PHE A 127 -7.02 -1.95 -5.80
CA PHE A 127 -6.44 -3.16 -5.25
C PHE A 127 -7.14 -3.48 -3.93
N PHE A 128 -7.95 -4.53 -3.90
CA PHE A 128 -8.58 -5.00 -2.69
C PHE A 128 -7.59 -5.85 -1.90
N VAL A 129 -7.14 -5.35 -0.76
CA VAL A 129 -6.06 -5.93 0.02
C VAL A 129 -6.53 -6.27 1.43
N ARG A 130 -6.12 -7.43 1.92
CA ARG A 130 -6.23 -7.81 3.31
C ARG A 130 -5.14 -7.12 4.13
N HIS A 131 -5.54 -6.20 4.99
CA HIS A 131 -4.61 -5.50 5.88
C HIS A 131 -4.18 -6.44 7.03
N LEU A 132 -3.11 -7.19 6.82
CA LEU A 132 -2.58 -8.17 7.78
C LEU A 132 -1.35 -7.69 8.54
N ALA A 133 -0.78 -6.53 8.22
CA ALA A 133 0.41 -6.04 8.92
C ALA A 133 0.07 -5.23 10.18
N PRO A 134 1.04 -5.04 11.09
CA PRO A 134 0.93 -4.10 12.19
C PRO A 134 0.33 -2.75 11.81
N GLY A 135 -0.72 -2.39 12.52
CA GLY A 135 -1.41 -1.12 12.37
C GLY A 135 -2.42 -1.09 11.23
N ARG A 136 -2.92 -2.26 10.78
CA ARG A 136 -3.79 -2.39 9.58
C ARG A 136 -3.13 -1.81 8.34
N ARG A 137 -1.84 -2.08 8.14
CA ARG A 137 -1.16 -1.68 6.91
C ARG A 137 -1.30 -2.79 5.86
N PRO A 138 -1.40 -2.44 4.57
CA PRO A 138 -1.41 -3.41 3.48
C PRO A 138 0.01 -3.90 3.10
N TYR A 139 1.06 -3.49 3.84
CA TYR A 139 2.45 -3.75 3.47
C TYR A 139 3.17 -4.69 4.43
N ASP A 140 3.88 -5.70 3.92
CA ASP A 140 4.64 -6.65 4.74
C ASP A 140 6.09 -6.23 4.98
N TYR A 141 6.64 -5.36 4.14
CA TYR A 141 7.88 -4.65 4.36
C TYR A 141 7.85 -3.27 3.69
N ILE A 142 8.80 -2.44 4.12
CA ILE A 142 9.07 -1.12 3.56
C ILE A 142 10.54 -1.04 3.14
N THR A 143 10.79 -0.52 1.95
CA THR A 143 12.13 -0.20 1.42
C THR A 143 12.18 1.27 1.01
N TYR A 144 13.35 1.73 0.57
CA TYR A 144 13.58 3.10 0.15
C TYR A 144 14.23 3.15 -1.22
N ARG A 145 13.76 4.08 -2.05
CA ARG A 145 14.29 4.36 -3.38
C ARG A 145 14.57 5.85 -3.52
N GLU A 146 15.41 6.26 -4.47
CA GLU A 146 15.68 7.67 -4.72
C GLU A 146 14.37 8.42 -5.02
N GLY A 147 14.22 9.64 -4.51
CA GLY A 147 12.98 10.40 -4.65
C GLY A 147 12.79 10.99 -6.05
N LYS A 148 13.87 11.10 -6.83
CA LYS A 148 13.82 11.53 -8.22
C LYS A 148 13.96 10.30 -9.13
N PRO A 149 12.98 10.01 -10.00
CA PRO A 149 13.12 8.94 -10.97
C PRO A 149 14.14 9.31 -12.06
N GLU A 150 14.77 8.28 -12.63
CA GLU A 150 15.58 8.39 -13.84
C GLU A 150 14.90 7.63 -14.98
N PRO A 151 14.87 8.18 -16.21
CA PRO A 151 14.27 7.47 -17.34
C PRO A 151 15.09 6.23 -17.68
N PHE A 152 14.42 5.10 -17.92
CA PHE A 152 15.08 3.82 -18.20
C PHE A 152 14.43 3.06 -19.37
N GLY A 153 15.27 2.44 -20.20
CA GLY A 153 14.83 1.62 -21.33
C GLY A 153 14.29 2.43 -22.51
N LEU A 154 13.70 1.72 -23.49
CA LEU A 154 13.31 2.30 -24.78
C LEU A 154 12.17 3.31 -24.70
N ASN A 155 11.34 3.25 -23.66
CA ASN A 155 10.16 4.10 -23.49
C ASN A 155 10.36 5.18 -22.41
N GLU A 156 11.62 5.42 -21.97
CA GLU A 156 11.96 6.43 -20.94
C GLU A 156 11.14 6.32 -19.65
N ARG A 157 10.78 5.09 -19.24
CA ARG A 157 9.95 4.89 -18.05
C ARG A 157 10.67 5.36 -16.79
N ASP A 158 9.93 5.89 -15.83
CA ASP A 158 10.46 6.26 -14.53
C ASP A 158 11.03 5.03 -13.80
N TYR A 159 12.33 5.09 -13.50
CA TYR A 159 13.02 4.11 -12.68
C TYR A 159 13.51 4.74 -11.39
N TYR A 160 13.03 4.17 -10.29
CA TYR A 160 13.41 4.58 -8.94
C TYR A 160 14.54 3.69 -8.44
N HIS A 161 15.76 4.22 -8.36
CA HIS A 161 16.95 3.50 -7.90
C HIS A 161 16.83 3.09 -6.42
N PRO A 162 17.16 1.85 -6.04
CA PRO A 162 17.13 1.41 -4.64
C PRO A 162 18.24 2.06 -3.81
N VAL A 163 17.89 2.53 -2.60
CA VAL A 163 18.85 3.06 -1.61
C VAL A 163 19.10 1.98 -0.55
N SER A 164 20.04 1.08 -0.83
CA SER A 164 20.31 -0.12 -0.02
C SER A 164 20.75 0.18 1.42
N GLU A 165 21.42 1.32 1.62
CA GLU A 165 21.94 1.78 2.92
C GLU A 165 20.83 2.02 3.96
N LEU A 166 19.64 2.42 3.50
CA LEU A 166 18.46 2.60 4.37
C LEU A 166 17.79 1.27 4.73
N GLY A 167 18.18 0.20 4.05
CA GLY A 167 17.77 -1.17 4.33
C GLY A 167 16.28 -1.43 4.12
N LEU A 168 15.87 -2.59 4.62
CA LEU A 168 14.49 -3.05 4.60
C LEU A 168 13.92 -3.01 6.01
N THR A 169 12.80 -2.32 6.17
CA THR A 169 12.06 -2.24 7.43
C THR A 169 10.91 -3.24 7.39
N LYS A 170 10.98 -4.28 8.22
CA LYS A 170 9.83 -5.16 8.49
C LYS A 170 9.03 -4.63 9.68
N PRO A 171 7.70 -4.84 9.68
CA PRO A 171 6.89 -4.55 10.83
C PRO A 171 7.37 -5.33 12.08
N ARG A 172 7.51 -4.64 13.21
CA ARG A 172 8.06 -5.19 14.46
C ARG A 172 6.95 -5.58 15.43
N ILE A 173 7.30 -6.35 16.47
CA ILE A 173 6.37 -6.74 17.56
C ILE A 173 5.70 -5.52 18.21
N ARG A 174 6.42 -4.41 18.39
CA ARG A 174 5.84 -3.17 18.94
C ARG A 174 4.73 -2.61 18.07
N ASP A 175 4.86 -2.72 16.76
CA ASP A 175 3.83 -2.30 15.83
C ASP A 175 2.58 -3.20 15.99
N TRP A 176 2.78 -4.50 16.24
CA TRP A 176 1.69 -5.44 16.56
C TRP A 176 1.00 -5.10 17.88
N LEU A 177 1.73 -4.66 18.90
CA LEU A 177 1.13 -4.19 20.15
C LEU A 177 0.27 -2.94 19.93
N GLY A 178 0.76 -1.98 19.15
CA GLY A 178 -0.02 -0.80 18.73
C GLY A 178 -1.28 -1.19 17.94
N PHE A 179 -1.18 -2.19 17.07
CA PHE A 179 -2.33 -2.78 16.37
C PHE A 179 -3.38 -3.37 17.31
N TYR A 180 -2.97 -4.20 18.27
CA TYR A 180 -3.91 -4.78 19.21
C TYR A 180 -4.58 -3.73 20.09
N ALA A 181 -3.86 -2.67 20.46
CA ALA A 181 -4.43 -1.53 21.19
C ALA A 181 -5.49 -0.80 20.35
N SER A 182 -5.21 -0.48 19.07
CA SER A 182 -6.16 0.19 18.19
C SER A 182 -7.39 -0.68 17.87
N LEU A 183 -7.21 -2.01 17.74
CA LEU A 183 -8.32 -2.96 17.61
C LEU A 183 -9.26 -2.93 18.82
N ARG A 184 -8.71 -2.88 20.04
CA ARG A 184 -9.52 -2.79 21.26
C ARG A 184 -10.31 -1.49 21.30
N GLN A 185 -9.69 -0.38 20.90
CA GLN A 185 -10.35 0.93 20.82
C GLN A 185 -11.48 0.94 19.78
N LEU A 186 -11.25 0.41 18.58
CA LEU A 186 -12.27 0.29 17.53
C LEU A 186 -13.44 -0.60 17.97
N LYS A 187 -13.17 -1.75 18.59
CA LYS A 187 -14.23 -2.61 19.15
C LYS A 187 -15.03 -1.89 20.23
N ARG A 188 -14.39 -1.05 21.05
CA ARG A 188 -15.07 -0.23 22.07
C ARG A 188 -15.98 0.81 21.42
N ILE A 189 -15.49 1.54 20.42
CA ILE A 189 -16.28 2.52 19.66
C ILE A 189 -17.50 1.85 19.00
N GLN A 190 -17.32 0.69 18.36
CA GLN A 190 -18.41 -0.07 17.74
C GLN A 190 -19.45 -0.59 18.74
N ARG A 191 -19.02 -0.96 19.95
CA ARG A 191 -19.97 -1.35 21.01
C ARG A 191 -20.80 -0.15 21.48
N LEU A 192 -20.15 0.99 21.69
CA LEU A 192 -20.81 2.23 22.10
C LEU A 192 -21.80 2.70 21.02
N SER A 193 -21.40 2.69 19.74
CA SER A 193 -22.28 3.10 18.65
C SER A 193 -23.54 2.22 18.55
N ARG A 194 -23.41 0.90 18.73
CA ARG A 194 -24.55 -0.03 18.78
C ARG A 194 -25.47 0.19 19.98
N GLN A 195 -24.93 0.63 21.11
CA GLN A 195 -25.73 0.97 22.29
C GLN A 195 -26.53 2.25 22.06
N PHE A 196 -25.90 3.28 21.45
CA PHE A 196 -26.57 4.54 21.11
C PHE A 196 -27.71 4.35 20.09
N SER A 197 -27.52 3.51 19.06
CA SER A 197 -28.57 3.22 18.07
C SER A 197 -29.79 2.51 18.67
N ARG A 198 -29.62 1.74 19.75
CA ARG A 198 -30.71 1.03 20.45
C ARG A 198 -31.44 1.88 21.49
N SER A 199 -30.87 3.01 21.90
CA SER A 199 -31.50 3.94 22.86
C SER A 199 -32.34 5.04 22.21
N THR A 200 -32.32 5.11 20.87
CA THR A 200 -33.05 6.09 20.06
C THR A 200 -34.25 5.49 19.30
N GLU A 201 -34.52 4.20 19.53
CA GLU A 201 -35.76 3.50 19.16
C GLU A 201 -36.63 3.34 20.42
#